data_AF-A0A3N5T426-F1
#
_entry.id   AF-A0A3N5T426-F1
#
_cell.length_a   1.000
_cell.length_b   1.000
_cell.length_c   1.000
_cell.angle_alpha   90.00
_cell.angle_beta   90.00
_cell.angle_gamma   90.00
#
_symmetry.space_group_name_H-M   'P 1'
#
loop_
_entity.id
_entity.type
_entity.pdbx_description
1 polymer ?
#
loop_
_entity_poly.entity_id
_entity_poly.type
_entity_poly.pdbx_seq_one_letter_code
_entity_poly.pdbx_strand_id
1 'polypeptide(L)'
;MDGGPGRFTARIREQPRFIDLSKCTSCGECAKVCPVNLPNEYDEGLSVKKAAYKRYAQAIPGAYAIQKCDKAPCRLACPAGLNVQAYVQMVREGKYEAALKIIMEDLPLPGVLGRICPYGCEDACRRCEVDDPVAIRDLKRLA
;
A
#
# COMPACT_ATOMS: atom_id res chain seq x y z
N MET A 1 20.66 6.32 -15.97
CA MET A 1 20.88 7.68 -16.49
C MET A 1 21.67 7.47 -17.75
N ASP A 2 21.13 7.88 -18.89
CA ASP A 2 21.72 7.60 -20.21
C ASP A 2 21.87 8.93 -20.94
N GLY A 3 23.07 9.24 -21.41
CA GLY A 3 23.37 10.50 -22.08
C GLY A 3 24.80 11.03 -21.89
N GLY A 4 25.22 11.94 -22.78
CA GLY A 4 26.49 12.65 -22.71
C GLY A 4 26.35 14.06 -22.12
N PRO A 5 27.46 14.83 -22.05
CA PRO A 5 27.47 16.18 -21.49
C PRO A 5 26.38 17.06 -22.12
N GLY A 6 25.48 17.60 -21.30
CA GLY A 6 24.40 18.50 -21.72
C GLY A 6 23.10 17.83 -22.14
N ARG A 7 23.02 16.49 -22.20
CA ARG A 7 21.76 15.78 -22.54
C ARG A 7 21.63 14.47 -21.77
N PHE A 8 21.26 14.58 -20.50
CA PHE A 8 21.01 13.42 -19.64
C PHE A 8 19.54 13.04 -19.63
N THR A 9 19.26 11.75 -19.83
CA THR A 9 17.95 11.17 -19.57
C THR A 9 17.97 10.52 -18.20
N ALA A 10 17.21 11.07 -17.26
CA ALA A 10 17.02 10.50 -15.93
C ALA A 10 15.62 9.89 -15.81
N ARG A 11 15.53 8.75 -15.12
CA ARG A 11 14.26 8.16 -14.70
C ARG A 11 14.13 8.33 -13.19
N ILE A 12 13.05 8.97 -12.76
CA ILE A 12 12.76 9.18 -11.35
C ILE A 12 11.91 8.00 -10.85
N ARG A 13 12.29 7.41 -9.71
CA ARG A 13 11.42 6.47 -9.01
C ARG A 13 10.51 7.25 -8.09
N GLU A 14 9.22 7.24 -8.39
CA GLU A 14 8.20 7.85 -7.54
C GLU A 14 7.58 6.80 -6.63
N GLN A 15 7.44 7.13 -5.35
CA GLN A 15 6.70 6.34 -4.38
C GLN A 15 5.30 6.93 -4.16
N PRO A 16 4.29 6.11 -3.88
CA PRO A 16 2.94 6.59 -3.63
C PRO A 16 2.93 7.51 -2.39
N ARG A 17 2.33 8.70 -2.53
CA ARG A 17 2.22 9.68 -1.44
C ARG A 17 1.00 9.46 -0.55
N PHE A 18 -0.01 8.72 -1.03
CA PHE A 18 -1.32 8.52 -0.38
C PHE A 18 -2.09 9.82 -0.05
N ILE A 19 -1.64 10.95 -0.57
CA ILE A 19 -2.29 12.26 -0.49
C ILE A 19 -2.36 12.81 -1.91
N ASP A 20 -3.53 13.33 -2.28
CA ASP A 20 -3.76 13.97 -3.56
C ASP A 20 -3.06 15.35 -3.60
N LEU A 21 -2.08 15.49 -4.51
CA LEU A 21 -1.29 16.70 -4.68
C LEU A 21 -2.14 17.90 -5.09
N SER A 22 -3.21 17.68 -5.87
CA SER A 22 -4.08 18.76 -6.36
C SER A 22 -4.94 19.36 -5.24
N LYS A 23 -5.20 18.60 -4.17
CA LYS A 23 -6.02 19.01 -3.03
C LYS A 23 -5.21 19.44 -1.80
N CYS A 24 -3.91 19.14 -1.78
CA CYS A 24 -3.06 19.42 -0.63
C CYS A 24 -2.63 20.90 -0.59
N THR A 25 -3.11 21.65 0.41
CA THR A 25 -2.75 23.06 0.61
C THR A 25 -1.50 23.28 1.48
N SER A 26 -0.79 22.21 1.87
CA SER A 26 0.36 22.27 2.79
C SER A 26 0.06 22.86 4.18
N CYS A 27 -1.20 22.80 4.63
CA CYS A 27 -1.62 23.38 5.93
C CYS A 27 -1.09 22.63 7.17
N GLY A 28 -0.69 21.37 7.03
CA GLY A 28 -0.11 20.57 8.12
C GLY A 28 -1.08 19.93 9.10
N GLU A 29 -2.39 20.04 8.86
CA GLU A 29 -3.40 19.46 9.76
C GLU A 29 -3.29 17.93 9.86
N CYS A 30 -3.01 17.26 8.74
CA CYS A 30 -2.83 15.81 8.70
C CYS A 30 -1.71 15.32 9.64
N ALA A 31 -0.64 16.09 9.82
CA ALA A 31 0.46 15.73 10.71
C ALA A 31 0.06 15.89 12.19
N LYS A 32 -0.72 16.92 12.53
CA LYS A 32 -1.16 17.17 13.91
C LYS A 32 -2.06 16.06 14.44
N VAL A 33 -3.04 15.63 13.63
CA VAL A 33 -4.01 14.59 14.03
C VAL A 33 -3.45 13.17 13.95
N CYS A 34 -2.24 12.99 13.40
CA CYS A 34 -1.68 11.67 13.19
C CYS A 34 -1.27 11.02 14.53
N PRO A 35 -1.85 9.85 14.87
CA PRO A 35 -1.53 9.16 16.13
C PRO A 35 -0.18 8.44 16.09
N VAL A 36 0.38 8.21 14.89
CA VAL A 36 1.58 7.39 14.69
C VAL A 36 2.84 8.26 14.69
N ASN A 37 3.79 7.92 15.57
CA ASN A 37 5.12 8.51 15.63
C ASN A 37 6.14 7.54 15.01
N LEU A 38 7.08 8.09 14.24
CA LEU A 38 8.12 7.36 13.52
C LEU A 38 9.45 8.10 13.64
N PRO A 39 10.60 7.41 13.53
CA PRO A 39 11.89 8.09 13.39
C PRO A 39 11.92 8.95 12.11
N ASN A 40 12.52 10.14 12.20
CA ASN A 40 12.66 11.02 11.06
C ASN A 40 13.86 10.64 10.18
N GLU A 41 13.58 10.06 9.01
CA GLU A 41 14.60 9.69 8.02
C GLU A 41 15.42 10.90 7.52
N TYR A 42 14.88 12.12 7.52
CA TYR A 42 15.62 13.31 7.09
C TYR A 42 16.68 13.76 8.12
N ASP A 43 16.38 13.56 9.42
CA ASP A 43 17.28 13.90 10.51
C ASP A 43 18.08 12.67 10.99
N GLU A 44 18.23 11.63 10.15
CA GLU A 44 18.94 10.38 10.49
C GLU A 44 18.45 9.73 11.81
N GLY A 45 17.15 9.86 12.11
CA GLY A 45 16.54 9.31 13.33
C GLY A 45 16.80 10.11 14.61
N LEU A 46 17.42 11.29 14.53
CA LEU A 46 17.67 12.17 15.69
C LEU A 46 16.39 12.84 16.20
N SER A 47 15.33 12.88 15.40
CA SER A 47 14.03 13.41 15.76
C SER A 47 12.90 12.44 15.39
N VAL A 48 11.72 12.67 15.95
CA VAL A 48 10.51 11.92 15.58
C VAL A 48 9.66 12.73 14.61
N LYS A 49 9.11 12.05 13.60
CA LYS A 49 8.10 12.57 12.70
C LYS A 49 6.80 11.81 12.83
N LYS A 50 5.74 12.36 12.25
CA LYS A 50 4.44 11.69 12.13
C LYS A 50 4.38 10.81 10.89
N ALA A 51 3.46 9.85 10.85
CA ALA A 51 3.25 9.07 9.63
C ALA A 51 2.75 9.94 8.47
N ALA A 52 1.93 10.96 8.73
CA ALA A 52 1.67 12.04 7.79
C ALA A 52 2.73 13.14 7.95
N TYR A 53 3.60 13.31 6.95
CA TYR A 53 4.78 14.17 7.04
C TYR A 53 5.04 14.95 5.77
N LYS A 54 5.75 16.07 5.92
CA LYS A 54 6.46 16.76 4.85
C LYS A 54 7.94 16.45 5.03
N ARG A 55 8.66 16.07 3.96
CA ARG A 55 10.07 15.62 4.06
C ARG A 55 10.98 16.62 4.76
N TYR A 56 10.83 17.90 4.44
CA TYR A 56 11.49 19.04 5.07
C TYR A 56 10.66 20.31 4.79
N ALA A 57 10.90 21.40 5.52
CA ALA A 57 10.06 22.60 5.46
C ALA A 57 9.87 23.16 4.04
N GLN A 58 10.92 23.08 3.21
CA GLN A 58 10.95 23.56 1.83
C GLN A 58 10.85 22.43 0.78
N ALA A 59 10.26 21.27 1.12
CA ALA A 59 10.14 20.14 0.19
C ALA A 59 9.46 20.55 -1.12
N ILE A 60 9.94 20.01 -2.24
CA ILE A 60 9.33 20.16 -3.56
C ILE A 60 8.88 18.78 -4.05
N PRO A 61 7.59 18.58 -4.39
CA PRO A 61 6.45 19.44 -4.08
C PRO A 61 6.26 19.66 -2.57
N GLY A 62 5.77 20.83 -2.18
CA GLY A 62 5.51 21.23 -0.79
C GLY A 62 4.37 20.48 -0.12
N ALA A 63 3.97 19.32 -0.63
CA ALA A 63 2.83 18.55 -0.15
C ALA A 63 3.25 17.51 0.89
N TYR A 64 2.27 17.14 1.72
CA TYR A 64 2.41 16.04 2.67
C TYR A 64 2.34 14.68 1.97
N ALA A 65 2.90 13.66 2.62
CA ALA A 65 2.78 12.26 2.25
C ALA A 65 2.51 11.43 3.50
N ILE A 66 1.89 10.25 3.34
CA ILE A 66 1.68 9.30 4.43
C ILE A 66 2.65 8.13 4.27
N GLN A 67 3.47 7.85 5.29
CA GLN A 67 4.25 6.62 5.34
C GLN A 67 3.38 5.48 5.84
N LYS A 68 3.11 4.49 4.97
CA LYS A 68 2.41 3.26 5.37
C LYS A 68 3.41 2.30 6.02
N CYS A 69 3.45 2.27 7.35
CA CYS A 69 4.37 1.43 8.12
C CYS A 69 3.90 0.00 8.28
N ASP A 70 2.59 -0.21 8.28
CA ASP A 70 1.99 -1.50 8.62
C ASP A 70 1.58 -2.31 7.38
N LYS A 71 1.77 -3.62 7.47
CA LYS A 71 1.26 -4.58 6.47
C LYS A 71 -0.14 -4.99 6.87
N ALA A 72 -1.04 -5.14 5.90
CA ALA A 72 -2.39 -5.55 6.19
C ALA A 72 -2.41 -6.92 6.91
N PRO A 73 -3.24 -7.11 7.95
CA PRO A 73 -3.24 -8.34 8.74
C PRO A 73 -3.58 -9.57 7.89
N CYS A 74 -4.44 -9.41 6.88
CA CYS A 74 -4.74 -10.46 5.90
C CYS A 74 -3.49 -10.94 5.12
N ARG A 75 -2.50 -10.07 4.89
CA ARG A 75 -1.23 -10.42 4.25
C ARG A 75 -0.29 -11.12 5.23
N LEU A 76 -0.29 -10.71 6.49
CA LEU A 76 0.52 -11.33 7.55
C LEU A 76 0.02 -12.73 7.92
N ALA A 77 -1.30 -12.93 7.94
CA ALA A 77 -1.93 -14.22 8.21
C ALA A 77 -1.82 -15.21 7.05
N CYS A 78 -1.53 -14.74 5.83
CA CYS A 78 -1.40 -15.62 4.68
C CYS A 78 0.01 -16.24 4.64
N PRO A 79 0.15 -17.58 4.63
CA PRO A 79 1.47 -18.22 4.62
C PRO A 79 2.28 -17.92 3.35
N ALA A 80 1.59 -17.64 2.23
CA ALA A 80 2.21 -17.24 0.97
C ALA A 80 2.38 -15.71 0.85
N GLY A 81 2.05 -14.93 1.88
CA GLY A 81 2.32 -13.50 1.93
C GLY A 81 1.64 -12.68 0.83
N LEU A 82 0.48 -13.14 0.32
CA LEU A 82 -0.19 -12.54 -0.84
C LEU A 82 -0.61 -11.09 -0.61
N ASN A 83 -0.59 -10.33 -1.70
CA ASN A 83 -1.13 -8.98 -1.72
C ASN A 83 -2.66 -8.95 -1.85
N VAL A 84 -3.36 -9.38 -0.80
CA VAL A 84 -4.83 -9.45 -0.74
C VAL A 84 -5.49 -8.13 -1.12
N GLN A 85 -5.00 -7.01 -0.59
CA GLN A 85 -5.58 -5.69 -0.85
C GLN A 85 -5.57 -5.33 -2.35
N ALA A 86 -4.52 -5.74 -3.07
CA ALA A 86 -4.34 -5.38 -4.47
C ALA A 86 -5.33 -6.11 -5.39
N TYR A 87 -5.42 -7.45 -5.30
CA TYR A 87 -6.35 -8.17 -6.18
C TYR A 87 -7.81 -7.95 -5.77
N VAL A 88 -8.13 -7.77 -4.49
CA VAL A 88 -9.50 -7.41 -4.06
C VAL A 88 -9.92 -6.06 -4.66
N GLN A 89 -9.00 -5.09 -4.70
CA GLN A 89 -9.25 -3.81 -5.37
C GLN A 89 -9.47 -3.98 -6.88
N MET A 90 -8.66 -4.80 -7.56
CA MET A 90 -8.84 -5.05 -9.00
C MET A 90 -10.17 -5.76 -9.29
N VAL A 91 -10.59 -6.70 -8.44
CA VAL A 91 -11.91 -7.34 -8.55
C VAL A 91 -13.03 -6.32 -8.34
N ARG A 92 -12.89 -5.40 -7.38
CA ARG A 92 -13.85 -4.29 -7.20
C ARG A 92 -13.97 -3.39 -8.43
N GLU A 93 -12.87 -3.18 -9.15
CA GLU A 93 -12.84 -2.42 -10.40
C GLU A 93 -13.29 -3.23 -11.64
N GLY A 94 -13.64 -4.51 -11.48
CA GLY A 94 -14.01 -5.41 -12.58
C GLY A 94 -12.84 -5.88 -13.44
N LYS A 95 -11.61 -5.64 -13.01
CA LYS A 95 -10.37 -5.99 -13.73
C LYS A 95 -9.86 -7.37 -13.31
N TYR A 96 -10.62 -8.41 -13.64
CA TYR A 96 -10.34 -9.79 -13.21
C TYR A 96 -8.98 -10.31 -13.71
N GLU A 97 -8.59 -10.04 -14.96
CA GLU A 97 -7.29 -10.48 -15.49
C GLU A 97 -6.11 -9.86 -14.72
N ALA A 98 -6.22 -8.58 -14.35
CA ALA A 98 -5.21 -7.91 -13.55
C ALA A 98 -5.16 -8.47 -12.12
N ALA A 99 -6.33 -8.80 -11.55
CA ALA A 99 -6.42 -9.47 -10.26
C ALA A 99 -5.73 -10.84 -10.29
N LEU A 100 -6.02 -11.67 -11.30
CA LEU A 100 -5.40 -12.97 -11.51
C LEU A 100 -3.89 -12.85 -11.64
N LYS A 101 -3.42 -11.90 -12.44
CA LYS A 101 -1.98 -11.66 -12.62
C LYS A 101 -1.27 -11.35 -11.30
N ILE A 102 -1.85 -10.49 -10.46
CA ILE A 102 -1.31 -10.17 -9.13
C ILE A 102 -1.25 -11.43 -8.26
N ILE A 103 -2.28 -12.27 -8.29
CA ILE A 103 -2.29 -13.51 -7.51
C ILE A 103 -1.22 -14.49 -8.03
N MET A 104 -1.06 -14.58 -9.36
CA MET A 104 -0.09 -15.45 -10.02
C MET A 104 1.36 -15.05 -9.83
N GLU A 105 1.66 -13.82 -9.38
CA GLU A 105 3.01 -13.41 -8.97
C GLU A 105 3.51 -14.25 -7.79
N ASP A 106 2.63 -14.55 -6.83
CA ASP A 106 2.97 -15.28 -5.61
C ASP A 106 2.49 -16.75 -5.65
N LEU A 107 1.42 -17.06 -6.40
CA LEU A 107 0.78 -18.38 -6.40
C LEU A 107 0.53 -18.96 -7.80
N PRO A 108 1.10 -20.12 -8.13
CA PRO A 108 0.93 -20.72 -9.47
C PRO A 108 -0.45 -21.33 -9.71
N LEU A 109 -1.21 -21.66 -8.64
CA LEU A 109 -2.49 -22.38 -8.73
C LEU A 109 -3.62 -21.69 -7.96
N PRO A 110 -4.02 -20.46 -8.37
CA PRO A 110 -5.05 -19.68 -7.67
C PRO A 110 -6.39 -20.41 -7.59
N GLY A 111 -6.82 -21.09 -8.68
CA GLY A 111 -8.11 -21.78 -8.72
C GLY A 111 -8.24 -22.94 -7.74
N VAL A 112 -7.19 -23.74 -7.54
CA VAL A 112 -7.21 -24.85 -6.55
C VAL A 112 -7.20 -24.26 -5.14
N LEU A 113 -6.32 -23.29 -4.88
CA LEU A 113 -6.21 -22.65 -3.58
C LEU A 113 -7.48 -21.85 -3.22
N GLY A 114 -8.23 -21.32 -4.18
CA GLY A 114 -9.55 -20.73 -3.94
C GLY A 114 -10.61 -21.73 -3.43
N ARG A 115 -10.35 -23.04 -3.48
CA ARG A 115 -11.26 -24.10 -2.99
C ARG A 115 -10.80 -24.74 -1.69
N ILE A 116 -9.49 -24.99 -1.56
CA ILE A 116 -8.93 -25.69 -0.39
C ILE A 116 -8.32 -24.78 0.68
N CYS A 117 -8.14 -23.48 0.40
CA CYS A 117 -7.51 -22.58 1.37
C CYS A 117 -8.28 -22.55 2.70
N PRO A 118 -7.59 -22.68 3.85
CA PRO A 118 -8.18 -22.59 5.19
C PRO A 118 -8.47 -21.15 5.63
N TYR A 119 -8.34 -20.17 4.73
CA TYR A 119 -8.84 -18.79 4.86
C TYR A 119 -8.44 -18.01 6.13
N GLY A 120 -7.33 -18.33 6.81
CA GLY A 120 -6.88 -17.58 8.00
C GLY A 120 -6.68 -16.06 7.79
N CYS A 121 -6.57 -15.61 6.53
CA CYS A 121 -6.59 -14.19 6.17
C CYS A 121 -7.95 -13.50 6.37
N GLU A 122 -9.05 -14.24 6.31
CA GLU A 122 -10.42 -13.77 6.57
C GLU A 122 -10.64 -13.61 8.07
N ASP A 123 -10.19 -14.58 8.89
CA ASP A 123 -10.25 -14.51 10.35
C ASP A 123 -9.48 -13.29 10.90
N ALA A 124 -8.33 -12.98 10.31
CA ALA A 124 -7.50 -11.84 10.69
C ALA A 124 -7.96 -10.50 10.06
N CYS A 125 -9.08 -10.45 9.34
CA CYS A 125 -9.51 -9.23 8.65
C CYS A 125 -9.97 -8.17 9.65
N ARG A 126 -9.46 -6.92 9.53
CA ARG A 126 -9.94 -5.79 10.36
C ARG A 126 -11.43 -5.51 10.20
N ARG A 127 -12.01 -5.95 9.09
CA ARG A 127 -13.44 -5.78 8.84
C ARG A 127 -14.30 -6.50 9.86
N CYS A 128 -13.79 -7.58 10.49
CA CYS A 128 -14.41 -8.28 11.60
C CYS A 128 -14.70 -7.38 12.82
N GLU A 129 -14.02 -6.24 12.96
CA GLU A 129 -14.28 -5.26 14.03
C GLU A 129 -15.53 -4.40 13.77
N VAL A 130 -16.06 -4.42 12.54
CA VAL A 130 -17.20 -3.59 12.10
C VAL A 130 -18.36 -4.46 11.61
N ASP A 131 -18.09 -5.40 10.71
CA ASP A 131 -19.05 -6.28 10.06
C ASP A 131 -18.38 -7.63 9.68
N ASP A 132 -18.80 -8.26 8.58
CA ASP A 132 -18.25 -9.55 8.15
C ASP A 132 -16.91 -9.43 7.42
N PRO A 133 -16.01 -10.43 7.51
CA PRO A 133 -14.77 -10.43 6.77
C PRO A 133 -15.02 -10.39 5.26
N VAL A 134 -14.04 -9.84 4.54
CA VAL A 134 -14.04 -9.96 3.07
C VAL A 134 -13.87 -11.43 2.70
N ALA A 135 -14.71 -11.95 1.80
CA ALA A 135 -14.64 -13.31 1.27
C ALA A 135 -13.43 -13.49 0.32
N ILE A 136 -12.22 -13.36 0.87
CA ILE A 136 -10.93 -13.36 0.17
C ILE A 136 -10.73 -14.65 -0.62
N ARG A 137 -11.08 -15.81 -0.05
CA ARG A 137 -10.96 -17.12 -0.69
C ARG A 137 -11.87 -17.22 -1.91
N ASP A 138 -13.11 -16.74 -1.82
CA ASP A 138 -14.05 -16.75 -2.94
C ASP A 138 -13.63 -15.77 -4.04
N LEU A 139 -13.12 -14.58 -3.66
CA LEU A 139 -12.57 -13.63 -4.62
C LEU A 139 -11.35 -14.18 -5.36
N LYS A 140 -10.52 -14.98 -4.68
CA LYS A 140 -9.39 -15.70 -5.28
C LYS A 140 -9.84 -16.82 -6.22
N ARG A 141 -11.03 -17.39 -6.02
CA ARG A 141 -11.63 -18.37 -6.94
C ARG A 141 -12.24 -17.70 -8.18
N LEU A 142 -12.74 -16.48 -8.02
CA LEU A 142 -13.39 -15.70 -9.07
C LEU A 142 -12.40 -15.05 -10.04
N ALA A 143 -11.30 -14.51 -9.51
CA ALA A 143 -10.22 -13.89 -10.29
C ALA A 143 -9.50 -14.92 -11.16
#